data_AF-A0A382F0H3-F1
#
_entry.id   AF-A0A382F0H3-F1
#
_cell.length_a   1.000
_cell.length_b   1.000
_cell.length_c   1.000
_cell.angle_alpha   90.00
_cell.angle_beta   90.00
_cell.angle_gamma   90.00
#
_symmetry.space_group_name_H-M   'P 1'
#
loop_
_entity.id
_entity.type
_entity.pdbx_description
1 polymer ?
#
loop_
_entity_poly.entity_id
_entity_poly.type
_entity_poly.pdbx_seq_one_letter_code
_entity_poly.pdbx_strand_id
1 'polypeptide(L)'
;RYYAGYTLRPDYFAGYVPKAAYWRHTTRTDLPLGGSSMDIYGAKGWGIALDGNDVYVAGSTDWYEFWGQEETSGGTFPQYWKNSTIHDLEGGPMTGFGTGEAYDIRVADGNVIVVGIATRDSNYDYSGVSACYWLNGELHYLVDQYDVPEGLENWYESEARGIFIVEN
;
A
#
# COMPACT_ATOMS: atom_id res chain seq x y z
N ARG A 1 -14.70 12.53 13.72
CA ARG A 1 -13.61 11.53 13.81
C ARG A 1 -13.58 10.73 12.53
N TYR A 2 -12.40 10.39 12.04
CA TYR A 2 -12.20 9.62 10.83
C TYR A 2 -11.45 8.33 11.15
N TYR A 3 -11.78 7.26 10.43
CA TYR A 3 -11.19 5.93 10.59
C TYR A 3 -10.98 5.33 9.21
N ALA A 4 -9.81 4.77 8.93
CA ALA A 4 -9.57 3.97 7.74
C ALA A 4 -9.73 2.48 8.05
N GLY A 5 -9.92 1.69 6.99
CA GLY A 5 -10.02 0.25 7.06
C GLY A 5 -10.53 -0.32 5.75
N TYR A 6 -11.12 -1.49 5.82
CA TYR A 6 -11.80 -2.12 4.70
C TYR A 6 -12.96 -2.98 5.21
N THR A 7 -13.86 -3.31 4.30
CA THR A 7 -14.94 -4.27 4.55
C THR A 7 -14.77 -5.48 3.67
N LEU A 8 -15.35 -6.61 4.07
CA LEU A 8 -15.42 -7.80 3.24
C LEU A 8 -16.83 -7.90 2.64
N ARG A 9 -16.92 -8.30 1.37
CA ARG A 9 -18.18 -8.71 0.75
C ARG A 9 -18.06 -10.11 0.15
N PRO A 10 -19.14 -10.91 0.14
CA PRO A 10 -19.15 -12.18 -0.58
C PRO A 10 -18.88 -11.97 -2.08
N ASP A 11 -18.11 -12.87 -2.67
CA ASP A 11 -17.84 -12.96 -4.11
C ASP A 11 -17.93 -14.42 -4.57
N TYR A 12 -18.43 -14.63 -5.79
CA TYR A 12 -18.66 -15.98 -6.32
C TYR A 12 -17.36 -16.72 -6.67
N PHE A 13 -16.32 -15.99 -7.07
CA PHE A 13 -15.05 -16.56 -7.48
C PHE A 13 -14.09 -16.70 -6.29
N ALA A 14 -13.90 -15.64 -5.51
CA ALA A 14 -12.89 -15.59 -4.46
C ALA A 14 -13.45 -15.70 -3.02
N GLY A 15 -14.74 -15.97 -2.86
CA GLY A 15 -15.39 -16.17 -1.57
C GLY A 15 -15.64 -14.85 -0.82
N TYR A 16 -14.59 -14.21 -0.31
CA TYR A 16 -14.67 -12.89 0.31
C TYR A 16 -13.59 -11.96 -0.24
N VAL A 17 -14.02 -10.78 -0.67
CA VAL A 17 -13.15 -9.79 -1.33
C VAL A 17 -13.11 -8.49 -0.53
N PRO A 18 -11.92 -7.91 -0.32
CA PRO A 18 -11.78 -6.69 0.48
C PRO A 18 -12.16 -5.45 -0.33
N LYS A 19 -12.78 -4.50 0.37
CA LYS A 19 -13.11 -3.18 -0.14
C LYS A 19 -12.67 -2.10 0.82
N ALA A 20 -11.59 -1.40 0.45
CA ALA A 20 -11.06 -0.25 1.16
C ALA A 20 -12.17 0.78 1.42
N ALA A 21 -12.18 1.34 2.62
CA ALA A 21 -13.19 2.28 3.06
C ALA A 21 -12.63 3.19 4.14
N TYR A 22 -13.31 4.32 4.33
CA TYR A 22 -13.14 5.13 5.52
C TYR A 22 -14.50 5.50 6.12
N TRP A 23 -14.50 5.85 7.40
CA TRP A 23 -15.69 6.24 8.13
C TRP A 23 -15.52 7.64 8.68
N ARG A 24 -16.50 8.51 8.43
CA ARG A 24 -16.68 9.76 9.19
C ARG A 24 -17.73 9.49 10.25
N HIS A 25 -17.29 9.36 11.50
CA HIS A 25 -18.12 8.82 12.59
C HIS A 25 -18.62 7.40 12.24
N THR A 26 -19.90 7.25 11.93
CA THR A 26 -20.53 5.98 11.55
C THR A 26 -20.88 5.91 10.06
N THR A 27 -20.67 7.00 9.31
CA THR A 27 -20.95 7.05 7.87
C THR A 27 -19.75 6.51 7.11
N ARG A 28 -19.95 5.39 6.41
CA ARG A 28 -18.95 4.73 5.58
C ARG A 28 -18.90 5.34 4.17
N THR A 29 -17.70 5.56 3.67
CA THR A 29 -17.40 5.80 2.26
C THR A 29 -16.55 4.65 1.74
N ASP A 30 -17.03 3.95 0.71
CA ASP A 30 -16.24 2.94 0.02
C ASP A 30 -15.29 3.60 -0.99
N LEU A 31 -14.06 3.10 -1.06
CA LEU A 31 -13.04 3.52 -2.02
C LEU A 31 -13.07 2.63 -3.29
N PRO A 32 -12.64 3.14 -4.45
CA PRO A 32 -12.57 2.37 -5.70
C PRO A 32 -11.55 1.23 -5.64
N LEU A 33 -11.62 0.32 -6.62
CA LEU A 33 -10.83 -0.92 -6.77
C LEU A 33 -10.98 -1.95 -5.63
N GLY A 34 -11.96 -1.78 -4.76
CA GLY A 34 -12.34 -2.78 -3.77
C GLY A 34 -13.60 -3.58 -4.15
N GLY A 35 -13.61 -4.87 -3.83
CA GLY A 35 -14.77 -5.75 -3.97
C GLY A 35 -14.81 -6.65 -5.21
N SER A 36 -13.78 -6.65 -6.05
CA SER A 36 -13.59 -7.48 -7.25
C SER A 36 -14.43 -7.20 -8.51
N SER A 37 -13.68 -7.24 -9.61
CA SER A 37 -13.98 -7.59 -11.02
C SER A 37 -12.93 -8.64 -11.45
N MET A 38 -13.00 -9.23 -12.65
CA MET A 38 -12.19 -10.42 -13.05
C MET A 38 -10.67 -10.29 -12.84
N ASP A 39 -10.12 -9.06 -12.86
CA ASP A 39 -8.66 -8.82 -12.75
C ASP A 39 -8.20 -8.40 -11.34
N ILE A 40 -9.13 -8.03 -10.45
CA ILE A 40 -8.82 -7.45 -9.13
C ILE A 40 -9.44 -8.28 -8.02
N TYR A 41 -8.62 -8.71 -7.06
CA TYR A 41 -9.10 -9.37 -5.85
C TYR A 41 -9.79 -8.37 -4.92
N GLY A 42 -9.17 -7.22 -4.67
CA GLY A 42 -9.77 -6.13 -3.92
C GLY A 42 -8.76 -5.12 -3.45
N ALA A 43 -9.16 -4.26 -2.52
CA ALA A 43 -8.30 -3.22 -1.99
C ALA A 43 -8.44 -3.11 -0.46
N LYS A 44 -7.35 -2.74 0.21
CA LYS A 44 -7.30 -2.54 1.66
C LYS A 44 -6.90 -1.09 1.94
N GLY A 45 -7.54 -0.48 2.94
CA GLY A 45 -7.13 0.81 3.50
C GLY A 45 -6.60 0.63 4.92
N TRP A 46 -5.53 1.32 5.26
CA TRP A 46 -4.81 1.18 6.54
C TRP A 46 -4.77 2.51 7.31
N GLY A 47 -3.90 3.43 6.91
CA GLY A 47 -3.74 4.75 7.55
C GLY A 47 -4.64 5.82 6.95
N ILE A 48 -4.89 6.88 7.72
CA ILE A 48 -5.72 8.01 7.31
C ILE A 48 -5.12 9.34 7.77
N ALA A 49 -5.15 10.33 6.88
CA ALA A 49 -4.84 11.72 7.20
C ALA A 49 -5.90 12.66 6.63
N LEU A 50 -5.97 13.85 7.23
CA LEU A 50 -6.83 14.93 6.78
C LEU A 50 -5.94 16.14 6.50
N ASP A 51 -6.22 16.84 5.40
CA ASP A 51 -5.69 18.18 5.13
C ASP A 51 -6.85 19.08 4.69
N GLY A 52 -7.26 19.98 5.58
CA GLY A 52 -8.51 20.73 5.42
C GLY A 52 -9.73 19.82 5.26
N ASN A 53 -10.32 19.81 4.06
CA ASN A 53 -11.48 18.97 3.71
C ASN A 53 -11.10 17.68 2.98
N ASP A 54 -9.83 17.53 2.61
CA ASP A 54 -9.36 16.38 1.85
C ASP A 54 -9.10 15.20 2.78
N VAL A 55 -9.56 14.02 2.36
CA VAL A 55 -9.37 12.76 3.07
C VAL A 55 -8.38 11.91 2.31
N TYR A 56 -7.29 11.54 2.99
CA TYR A 56 -6.21 10.72 2.46
C TYR A 56 -6.23 9.36 3.15
N VAL A 57 -6.20 8.27 2.38
CA VAL A 57 -6.16 6.90 2.92
C VAL A 57 -5.00 6.15 2.28
N ALA A 58 -4.05 5.64 3.06
CA ALA A 58 -3.00 4.74 2.57
C ALA A 58 -3.54 3.31 2.42
N GLY A 59 -3.01 2.57 1.46
CA GLY A 59 -3.32 1.15 1.34
C GLY A 59 -2.75 0.47 0.12
N SER A 60 -3.52 -0.48 -0.39
CA SER A 60 -3.09 -1.33 -1.49
C SER A 60 -4.27 -1.83 -2.33
N THR A 61 -3.97 -2.20 -3.57
CA THR A 61 -4.82 -3.06 -4.40
C THR A 61 -4.14 -4.40 -4.61
N ASP A 62 -4.91 -5.46 -4.44
CA ASP A 62 -4.51 -6.85 -4.69
C ASP A 62 -5.07 -7.29 -6.06
N TRP A 63 -4.20 -7.77 -6.94
CA TRP A 63 -4.53 -8.25 -8.28
C TRP A 63 -4.48 -9.77 -8.33
N TYR A 64 -5.33 -10.38 -9.16
CA TYR A 64 -5.22 -11.81 -9.44
C TYR A 64 -4.03 -12.07 -10.36
N GLU A 65 -3.29 -13.13 -10.06
CA GLU A 65 -2.35 -13.72 -11.01
C GLU A 65 -3.12 -14.59 -12.00
N PHE A 66 -2.78 -14.52 -13.29
CA PHE A 66 -3.30 -15.44 -14.29
C PHE A 66 -2.30 -16.54 -14.59
N TRP A 67 -2.62 -17.76 -14.15
CA TRP A 67 -1.81 -18.96 -14.43
C TRP A 67 -1.52 -19.10 -15.93
N GLY A 68 -0.23 -19.19 -16.28
CA GLY A 68 0.23 -19.36 -17.66
C GLY A 68 0.32 -18.08 -18.48
N GLN A 69 0.16 -16.91 -17.87
CA GLN A 69 0.47 -15.61 -18.47
C GLN A 69 1.66 -14.98 -17.74
N GLU A 70 2.85 -15.11 -18.33
CA GLU A 70 4.12 -14.63 -17.72
C GLU A 70 4.15 -13.09 -17.50
N GLU A 71 3.23 -12.35 -18.12
CA GLU A 71 3.14 -10.87 -18.04
C GLU A 71 2.15 -10.36 -16.97
N THR A 72 1.39 -11.23 -16.30
CA THR A 72 0.45 -10.82 -15.24
C THR A 72 0.98 -11.25 -13.87
N SER A 73 1.77 -10.40 -13.25
CA SER A 73 2.18 -10.56 -11.86
C SER A 73 1.03 -10.11 -10.96
N GLY A 74 0.32 -11.07 -10.37
CA GLY A 74 -0.66 -10.77 -9.32
C GLY A 74 0.01 -10.17 -8.08
N GLY A 75 -0.77 -10.02 -7.02
CA GLY A 75 -0.26 -9.59 -5.73
C GLY A 75 -0.56 -8.14 -5.38
N THR A 76 0.20 -7.59 -4.43
CA THR A 76 -0.15 -6.35 -3.71
C THR A 76 0.65 -5.15 -4.24
N PHE A 77 -0.08 -4.07 -4.54
CA PHE A 77 0.48 -2.85 -5.10
C PHE A 77 0.18 -1.66 -4.19
N PRO A 78 1.18 -0.84 -3.83
CA PRO A 78 1.01 0.26 -2.90
C PRO A 78 0.28 1.42 -3.60
N GLN A 79 -0.66 2.04 -2.87
CA GLN A 79 -1.36 3.23 -3.36
C GLN A 79 -1.91 4.05 -2.19
N TYR A 80 -2.47 5.22 -2.52
CA TYR A 80 -3.35 5.93 -1.62
C TYR A 80 -4.57 6.48 -2.36
N TRP A 81 -5.59 6.87 -1.59
CA TRP A 81 -6.75 7.58 -2.10
C TRP A 81 -6.79 8.99 -1.54
N LYS A 82 -7.03 9.98 -2.40
CA LYS A 82 -7.41 11.35 -2.02
C LYS A 82 -8.85 11.59 -2.44
N ASN A 83 -9.78 11.76 -1.50
CA ASN A 83 -11.21 11.94 -1.78
C ASN A 83 -11.79 10.88 -2.75
N SER A 84 -11.41 9.62 -2.56
CA SER A 84 -11.78 8.49 -3.43
C SER A 84 -11.16 8.51 -4.84
N THR A 85 -10.27 9.45 -5.17
CA THR A 85 -9.39 9.36 -6.35
C THR A 85 -8.14 8.57 -6.00
N ILE A 86 -7.78 7.60 -6.83
CA ILE A 86 -6.58 6.77 -6.64
C ILE A 86 -5.33 7.53 -7.07
N HIS A 87 -4.28 7.34 -6.29
CA HIS A 87 -2.93 7.75 -6.60
C HIS A 87 -2.03 6.53 -6.38
N ASP A 88 -1.49 6.01 -7.47
CA ASP A 88 -0.53 4.91 -7.42
C ASP A 88 0.78 5.40 -6.80
N LEU A 89 1.42 4.53 -6.02
CA LEU A 89 2.74 4.75 -5.48
C LEU A 89 3.75 3.93 -6.27
N GLU A 90 4.95 4.45 -6.47
CA GLU A 90 6.03 3.70 -7.11
C GLU A 90 6.34 2.42 -6.32
N GLY A 91 6.18 1.26 -6.95
CA GLY A 91 6.50 -0.02 -6.34
C GLY A 91 7.99 -0.35 -6.39
N GLY A 92 8.43 -1.31 -5.57
CA GLY A 92 9.72 -1.96 -5.75
C GLY A 92 9.74 -2.87 -7.00
N PRO A 93 10.84 -3.62 -7.23
CA PRO A 93 10.91 -4.57 -8.33
C PRO A 93 9.77 -5.60 -8.28
N MET A 94 9.21 -5.95 -9.43
CA MET A 94 8.06 -6.85 -9.50
C MET A 94 8.40 -8.28 -9.02
N THR A 95 7.49 -8.87 -8.24
CA THR A 95 7.51 -10.27 -7.80
C THR A 95 6.13 -10.91 -8.01
N GLY A 96 5.97 -12.22 -7.77
CA GLY A 96 4.66 -12.87 -7.76
C GLY A 96 3.72 -12.39 -6.62
N PHE A 97 4.27 -11.62 -5.67
CA PHE A 97 3.54 -11.05 -4.54
C PHE A 97 3.25 -9.56 -4.70
N GLY A 98 3.56 -8.99 -5.87
CA GLY A 98 3.43 -7.57 -6.19
C GLY A 98 4.71 -6.78 -5.90
N THR A 99 4.53 -5.51 -5.51
CA THR A 99 5.63 -4.52 -5.44
C THR A 99 5.72 -3.78 -4.10
N GLY A 100 4.70 -3.88 -3.26
CA GLY A 100 4.68 -3.21 -1.96
C GLY A 100 3.29 -2.97 -1.38
N GLU A 101 3.24 -2.35 -0.21
CA GLU A 101 2.01 -2.00 0.49
C GLU A 101 2.22 -0.73 1.32
N ALA A 102 1.26 0.21 1.27
CA ALA A 102 1.29 1.43 2.07
C ALA A 102 0.49 1.28 3.36
N TYR A 103 1.09 1.61 4.50
CA TYR A 103 0.50 1.39 5.83
C TYR A 103 -0.01 2.67 6.51
N ASP A 104 0.70 3.78 6.40
CA ASP A 104 0.28 5.05 7.02
C ASP A 104 0.60 6.26 6.12
N ILE A 105 -0.14 7.36 6.31
CA ILE A 105 -0.07 8.56 5.47
C ILE A 105 -0.18 9.82 6.30
N ARG A 106 0.59 10.85 5.96
CA ARG A 106 0.46 12.21 6.48
C ARG A 106 0.58 13.22 5.34
N VAL A 107 0.04 14.41 5.59
CA VAL A 107 0.20 15.56 4.70
C VAL A 107 0.80 16.69 5.53
N ALA A 108 1.89 17.27 5.05
CA ALA A 108 2.55 18.41 5.69
C ALA A 108 3.22 19.27 4.64
N ASP A 109 3.08 20.59 4.76
CA ASP A 109 3.69 21.58 3.86
C ASP A 109 3.42 21.32 2.38
N GLY A 110 2.20 20.83 2.07
CA GLY A 110 1.77 20.48 0.72
C GLY A 110 2.33 19.15 0.19
N ASN A 111 3.11 18.42 0.97
CA ASN A 111 3.64 17.11 0.61
C ASN A 111 2.77 15.99 1.15
N VAL A 112 2.54 14.97 0.33
CA VAL A 112 1.96 13.70 0.74
C VAL A 112 3.08 12.74 1.08
N ILE A 113 3.13 12.28 2.33
CA ILE A 113 4.16 11.36 2.80
C ILE A 113 3.47 10.08 3.24
N VAL A 114 3.87 8.97 2.62
CA VAL A 114 3.31 7.63 2.89
C VAL A 114 4.44 6.75 3.42
N VAL A 115 4.15 5.82 4.31
CA VAL A 115 5.14 4.81 4.75
C VAL A 115 4.57 3.42 4.57
N GLY A 116 5.45 2.46 4.36
CA GLY A 116 5.05 1.08 4.14
C GLY A 116 6.22 0.17 3.86
N ILE A 117 5.99 -0.75 2.93
CA ILE A 117 6.98 -1.70 2.43
C ILE A 117 7.03 -1.68 0.91
N ALA A 118 8.22 -1.92 0.37
CA ALA A 118 8.45 -2.18 -1.05
C ALA A 118 9.42 -3.34 -1.22
N THR A 119 9.26 -4.11 -2.30
CA THR A 119 10.15 -5.22 -2.66
C THR A 119 11.56 -4.73 -2.99
N ARG A 120 12.58 -5.57 -2.83
CA ARG A 120 14.01 -5.22 -3.06
C ARG A 120 14.66 -5.97 -4.20
N ASP A 121 14.08 -7.08 -4.60
CA ASP A 121 14.58 -7.93 -5.66
C ASP A 121 13.41 -8.40 -6.55
N SER A 122 13.75 -8.89 -7.74
CA SER A 122 12.77 -9.32 -8.76
C SER A 122 12.62 -10.84 -8.85
N ASN A 123 13.01 -11.58 -7.82
CA ASN A 123 12.78 -13.01 -7.72
C ASN A 123 11.28 -13.24 -7.61
N TYR A 124 10.74 -14.02 -8.52
CA TYR A 124 9.31 -14.24 -8.60
C TYR A 124 8.76 -14.93 -7.33
N ASP A 125 9.50 -15.93 -6.83
CA ASP A 125 9.06 -16.82 -5.75
C ASP A 125 9.43 -16.31 -4.34
N TYR A 126 10.17 -15.20 -4.25
CA TYR A 126 10.60 -14.63 -2.98
C TYR A 126 10.42 -13.11 -3.02
N SER A 127 9.73 -12.58 -2.02
CA SER A 127 9.47 -11.15 -1.90
C SER A 127 10.24 -10.58 -0.70
N GLY A 128 11.53 -10.34 -0.90
CA GLY A 128 12.30 -9.56 0.08
C GLY A 128 11.76 -8.14 0.12
N VAL A 129 11.19 -7.71 1.25
CA VAL A 129 10.61 -6.37 1.41
C VAL A 129 11.39 -5.51 2.40
N SER A 130 11.42 -4.21 2.16
CA SER A 130 12.01 -3.22 3.06
C SER A 130 11.03 -2.14 3.43
N ALA A 131 11.23 -1.61 4.63
CA ALA A 131 10.67 -0.35 5.07
C ALA A 131 11.02 0.74 4.06
N CYS A 132 9.99 1.45 3.62
CA CYS A 132 10.13 2.58 2.72
C CYS A 132 9.17 3.70 3.11
N TYR A 133 9.41 4.86 2.53
CA TYR A 133 8.44 5.93 2.47
C TYR A 133 8.28 6.39 1.02
N TRP A 134 7.13 6.98 0.73
CA TRP A 134 6.91 7.72 -0.50
C TRP A 134 6.76 9.19 -0.20
N LEU A 135 7.47 10.03 -0.95
CA LEU A 135 7.29 11.47 -0.94
C LEU A 135 6.64 11.88 -2.25
N ASN A 136 5.38 12.32 -2.20
CA ASN A 136 4.59 12.67 -3.38
C ASN A 136 4.54 11.57 -4.45
N GLY A 137 4.63 10.30 -4.03
CA GLY A 137 4.57 9.12 -4.90
C GLY A 137 5.93 8.51 -5.25
N GLU A 138 7.04 9.23 -5.04
CA GLU A 138 8.39 8.74 -5.30
C GLU A 138 8.86 7.83 -4.16
N LEU A 139 9.36 6.65 -4.50
CA LEU A 139 9.78 5.63 -3.53
C LEU A 139 11.18 5.91 -2.95
N HIS A 140 11.29 5.83 -1.63
CA HIS A 140 12.57 5.91 -0.91
C HIS A 140 12.67 4.82 0.14
N TYR A 141 13.74 4.03 0.10
CA TYR A 141 13.99 3.03 1.13
C TYR A 141 14.58 3.65 2.39
N LEU A 142 14.16 3.14 3.56
CA LEU A 142 14.62 3.60 4.87
C LEU A 142 15.85 2.86 5.39
N VAL A 143 16.21 1.75 4.75
CA VAL A 143 17.36 0.92 5.14
C VAL A 143 18.37 0.92 4.00
N ASP A 144 19.64 1.11 4.35
CA ASP A 144 20.76 0.99 3.42
C ASP A 144 21.72 -0.11 3.89
N GLN A 145 22.35 -0.81 2.93
CA GLN A 145 23.33 -1.86 3.24
C GLN A 145 24.54 -1.34 4.01
N TYR A 146 24.85 -0.04 3.88
CA TYR A 146 25.95 0.60 4.58
C TYR A 146 25.60 1.01 6.01
N ASP A 147 24.33 0.93 6.41
CA ASP A 147 23.86 1.23 7.77
C ASP A 147 23.83 -0.01 8.69
N VAL A 148 24.19 -1.19 8.16
CA VAL A 148 24.19 -2.46 8.89
C VAL A 148 25.60 -3.09 8.91
N PRO A 149 25.90 -4.04 9.83
CA PRO A 149 27.14 -4.78 9.81
C PRO A 149 27.39 -5.50 8.47
N GLU A 150 28.63 -5.46 7.99
CA GLU A 150 29.04 -6.16 6.78
C GLU A 150 28.79 -7.68 6.89
N GLY A 151 28.26 -8.29 5.83
CA GLY A 151 27.95 -9.71 5.77
C GLY A 151 26.64 -10.11 6.46
N LEU A 152 25.84 -9.16 6.95
CA LEU A 152 24.50 -9.46 7.46
C LEU A 152 23.57 -9.87 6.32
N GLU A 153 23.12 -11.13 6.33
CA GLU A 153 22.08 -11.63 5.44
C GLU A 153 20.73 -10.96 5.76
N ASN A 154 19.89 -10.77 4.74
CA ASN A 154 18.55 -10.19 4.86
C ASN A 154 18.50 -8.84 5.57
N TRP A 155 19.57 -8.06 5.51
CA TRP A 155 19.68 -6.73 6.15
C TRP A 155 18.55 -5.77 5.78
N TYR A 156 17.94 -5.99 4.61
CA TYR A 156 16.89 -5.17 4.06
C TYR A 156 15.51 -5.49 4.66
N GLU A 157 15.31 -6.66 5.27
CA GLU A 157 14.00 -7.09 5.81
C GLU A 157 13.54 -6.16 6.93
N SER A 158 12.50 -5.37 6.64
CA SER A 158 12.03 -4.32 7.54
C SER A 158 10.64 -3.82 7.12
N GLU A 159 9.93 -3.16 8.04
CA GLU A 159 8.63 -2.54 7.75
C GLU A 159 8.47 -1.19 8.45
N ALA A 160 7.89 -0.20 7.75
CA ALA A 160 7.47 1.08 8.35
C ALA A 160 5.95 1.14 8.43
N ARG A 161 5.38 1.11 9.65
CA ARG A 161 3.93 1.03 9.87
C ARG A 161 3.25 2.31 10.32
N GLY A 162 4.03 3.36 10.62
CA GLY A 162 3.49 4.60 11.16
C GLY A 162 4.41 5.77 10.89
N ILE A 163 3.83 6.94 10.66
CA ILE A 163 4.54 8.19 10.48
C ILE A 163 3.97 9.27 11.40
N PHE A 164 4.87 10.07 11.95
CA PHE A 164 4.53 11.28 12.69
C PHE A 164 5.43 12.41 12.19
N ILE A 165 4.85 13.61 12.06
CA ILE A 165 5.56 14.80 11.62
C ILE A 165 5.57 15.76 12.80
N VAL A 166 6.77 16.19 13.20
CA VAL A 166 6.95 17.22 14.22
C VAL A 166 6.94 18.56 13.51
N GLU A 167 5.96 19.40 13.79
CA GLU A 167 6.01 20.82 13.41
C GLU A 167 7.07 21.51 14.29
N ASN A 168 8.04 22.17 13.65
CA ASN A 168 9.06 22.98 14.35
C ASN A 168 8.54 24.37 14.68
#